data_AF-A0A7X8V5X7-F1
#
_entry.id   AF-A0A7X8V5X7-F1
#
_cell.length_a   1.000
_cell.length_b   1.000
_cell.length_c   1.000
_cell.angle_alpha   90.00
_cell.angle_beta   90.00
_cell.angle_gamma   90.00
#
_symmetry.space_group_name_H-M   'P 1'
#
loop_
_entity.id
_entity.type
_entity.pdbx_description
1 polymer ?
#
loop_
_entity_poly.entity_id
_entity_poly.type
_entity_poly.pdbx_seq_one_letter_code
_entity_poly.pdbx_strand_id
1 'polypeptide(L)'
;MELYTEGKNFYPGYRMPLRYTAFTEGFDANLGLATHFRLLFLEEGTGLFRHGEQSFALIAPALLCLDETKELVPEHVSGLKAHGLFFHPQLINTRFSFENIRTPDETLSGTDRQDLWCFRPFLHREAGYFGQLPVDPATARRVAGLFETINHLCSAQPDHWPCRTRSCFFELLFLVERIFSAEKKTGEMVFANLSPEIKEIIHYLHINYSNPITIGELTRV
;
A
#
# COMPACT_ATOMS: atom_id res chain seq x y z
N MET A 1 -12.98 15.17 -0.08
CA MET A 1 -13.76 13.92 -0.14
C MET A 1 -13.61 13.23 1.20
N GLU A 2 -14.69 12.80 1.82
CA GLU A 2 -14.62 12.08 3.10
C GLU A 2 -14.21 10.61 2.86
N LEU A 3 -13.11 10.15 3.45
CA LEU A 3 -12.54 8.81 3.27
C LEU A 3 -12.92 7.88 4.42
N TYR A 4 -14.22 7.76 4.65
CA TYR A 4 -14.79 6.82 5.61
C TYR A 4 -15.91 6.00 4.97
N THR A 5 -16.32 4.93 5.65
CA THR A 5 -17.51 4.13 5.32
C THR A 5 -18.61 4.47 6.32
N GLU A 6 -19.72 5.03 5.83
CA GLU A 6 -20.88 5.35 6.65
C GLU A 6 -21.84 4.17 6.73
N GLY A 7 -22.26 3.82 7.94
CA GLY A 7 -23.30 2.84 8.17
C GLY A 7 -24.67 3.35 7.72
N LYS A 8 -25.43 2.46 7.06
CA LYS A 8 -26.75 2.73 6.47
C LYS A 8 -27.83 1.78 6.99
N ASN A 9 -27.48 0.51 7.20
CA ASN A 9 -28.43 -0.56 7.54
C ASN A 9 -28.55 -0.81 9.04
N PHE A 10 -27.58 -1.50 9.65
CA PHE A 10 -27.63 -1.90 11.07
C PHE A 10 -27.08 -0.85 12.06
N TYR A 11 -26.22 0.06 11.59
CA TYR A 11 -25.58 1.10 12.40
C TYR A 11 -25.62 2.46 11.68
N PRO A 12 -26.80 3.04 11.45
CA PRO A 12 -26.94 4.27 10.68
C PRO A 12 -26.14 5.42 11.30
N GLY A 13 -25.37 6.14 10.47
CA GLY A 13 -24.53 7.27 10.89
C GLY A 13 -23.21 6.89 11.57
N TYR A 14 -22.95 5.60 11.83
CA TYR A 14 -21.63 5.16 12.26
C TYR A 14 -20.59 5.41 11.16
N ARG A 15 -19.47 6.04 11.50
CA ARG A 15 -18.38 6.34 10.56
C ARG A 15 -17.19 5.45 10.85
N MET A 16 -16.99 4.42 10.03
CA MET A 16 -15.76 3.63 10.07
C MET A 16 -14.66 4.39 9.32
N PRO A 17 -13.50 4.69 9.93
CA PRO A 17 -12.43 5.45 9.28
C PRO A 17 -11.57 4.56 8.35
N LEU A 18 -12.27 3.91 7.41
CA LEU A 18 -11.74 3.06 6.35
C LEU A 18 -12.55 3.33 5.08
N ARG A 19 -11.85 3.50 3.97
CA ARG A 19 -12.45 3.57 2.64
C ARG A 19 -11.75 2.60 1.70
N TYR A 20 -12.55 1.86 0.95
CA TYR A 20 -12.10 1.10 -0.22
C TYR A 20 -12.33 1.89 -1.51
N THR A 21 -11.38 1.79 -2.43
CA THR A 21 -11.48 2.33 -3.80
C THR A 21 -10.83 1.35 -4.78
N ALA A 22 -11.51 1.04 -5.88
CA ALA A 22 -10.91 0.33 -7.00
C ALA A 22 -10.46 1.34 -8.06
N PHE A 23 -9.27 1.11 -8.64
CA PHE A 23 -8.67 1.90 -9.70
C PHE A 23 -8.62 1.04 -10.96
N THR A 24 -9.68 1.12 -11.76
CA THR A 24 -9.78 0.45 -13.08
C THR A 24 -9.47 1.40 -14.23
N GLU A 25 -9.75 2.69 -14.05
CA GLU A 25 -9.48 3.76 -15.01
C GLU A 25 -8.99 4.98 -14.23
N GLY A 26 -7.71 5.32 -14.39
CA GLY A 26 -7.04 6.35 -13.59
C GLY A 26 -6.57 5.83 -12.23
N PHE A 27 -5.31 6.12 -11.91
CA PHE A 27 -4.68 5.74 -10.65
C PHE A 27 -4.33 7.01 -9.87
N ASP A 28 -4.93 7.16 -8.68
CA ASP A 28 -4.62 8.25 -7.76
C ASP A 28 -4.05 7.69 -6.45
N ALA A 29 -2.73 7.57 -6.41
CA ALA A 29 -2.02 7.19 -5.18
C ALA A 29 -2.09 8.25 -4.08
N ASN A 30 -2.49 9.50 -4.41
CA ASN A 30 -2.54 10.61 -3.48
C ASN A 30 -3.93 10.84 -2.89
N LEU A 31 -4.91 10.02 -3.26
CA LEU A 31 -6.17 9.96 -2.54
C LEU A 31 -5.91 9.74 -1.04
N GLY A 32 -6.37 10.67 -0.19
CA GLY A 32 -6.15 10.59 1.25
C GLY A 32 -4.79 11.05 1.76
N LEU A 33 -3.95 11.64 0.89
CA LEU A 33 -2.75 12.37 1.34
C LEU A 33 -3.12 13.38 2.44
N ALA A 34 -2.21 13.55 3.40
CA ALA A 34 -2.35 14.36 4.62
C ALA A 34 -3.42 13.90 5.62
N THR A 35 -4.22 12.88 5.31
CA THR A 35 -5.38 12.50 6.15
C THR A 35 -5.48 11.02 6.47
N HIS A 36 -4.83 10.15 5.69
CA HIS A 36 -4.96 8.70 5.81
C HIS A 36 -3.65 7.99 5.47
N PHE A 37 -3.44 6.84 6.10
CA PHE A 37 -2.54 5.81 5.56
C PHE A 37 -3.18 5.18 4.32
N ARG A 38 -2.32 4.77 3.38
CA ARG A 38 -2.75 4.20 2.10
C ARG A 38 -2.09 2.85 1.92
N LEU A 39 -2.91 1.81 1.85
CA LEU A 39 -2.49 0.46 1.46
C LEU A 39 -3.05 0.19 0.07
N LEU A 40 -2.17 0.16 -0.92
CA LEU A 40 -2.53 -0.11 -2.30
C LEU A 40 -2.08 -1.53 -2.68
N PHE A 41 -2.93 -2.28 -3.35
CA PHE A 41 -2.61 -3.54 -3.98
C PHE A 41 -2.70 -3.37 -5.48
N LEU A 42 -1.54 -3.47 -6.16
CA LEU A 42 -1.47 -3.51 -7.61
C LEU A 42 -1.64 -4.96 -8.02
N GLU A 43 -2.75 -5.25 -8.68
CA GLU A 43 -3.09 -6.58 -9.17
C GLU A 43 -2.45 -6.84 -10.53
N GLU A 44 -2.46 -5.81 -11.40
CA GLU A 44 -1.90 -5.87 -12.75
C GLU A 44 -1.15 -4.57 -13.11
N GLY A 45 -0.27 -4.69 -14.08
CA GLY A 45 0.45 -3.57 -14.68
C GLY A 45 1.78 -3.25 -14.01
N THR A 46 2.40 -2.20 -14.54
CA THR A 46 3.70 -1.69 -14.07
C THR A 46 3.66 -0.19 -13.99
N GLY A 47 4.42 0.38 -13.06
CA GLY A 47 4.59 1.83 -12.99
C GLY A 47 5.95 2.24 -12.46
N LEU A 48 6.43 3.38 -12.94
CA LEU A 48 7.54 4.12 -12.38
C LEU A 48 6.95 5.24 -11.52
N PHE A 49 7.32 5.25 -10.25
CA PHE A 49 6.83 6.21 -9.28
C PHE A 49 7.98 6.95 -8.64
N ARG A 50 7.73 8.22 -8.31
CA ARG A 50 8.65 9.05 -7.54
C ARG A 50 8.08 9.33 -6.15
N HIS A 51 8.89 9.08 -5.13
CA HIS A 51 8.59 9.34 -3.73
C HIS A 51 9.70 10.23 -3.15
N GLY A 52 9.44 11.53 -3.04
CA GLY A 52 10.46 12.53 -2.76
C GLY A 52 11.38 12.73 -3.97
N GLU A 53 12.70 12.59 -3.76
CA GLU A 53 13.72 12.75 -4.82
C GLU A 53 14.09 11.44 -5.53
N GLN A 54 13.52 10.32 -5.10
CA GLN A 54 13.89 9.00 -5.58
C GLN A 54 12.74 8.38 -6.39
N SER A 55 13.09 7.78 -7.53
CA SER A 55 12.17 6.99 -8.35
C SER A 55 12.40 5.50 -8.14
N PHE A 56 11.31 4.73 -8.18
CA PHE A 56 11.31 3.27 -8.07
C PHE A 56 10.25 2.66 -8.99
N ALA A 57 10.57 1.49 -9.53
CA ALA A 57 9.63 0.70 -10.32
C ALA A 57 8.76 -0.16 -9.40
N LEU A 58 7.50 -0.32 -9.77
CA LEU A 58 6.55 -1.22 -9.13
C LEU A 58 5.95 -2.12 -10.20
N ILE A 59 6.06 -3.43 -9.99
CA ILE A 59 5.59 -4.46 -10.92
C ILE A 59 4.58 -5.30 -10.17
N ALA A 60 3.37 -5.41 -10.73
CA ALA A 60 2.34 -6.25 -10.15
C ALA A 60 2.70 -7.75 -10.24
N PRO A 61 2.26 -8.59 -9.27
CA PRO A 61 1.46 -8.20 -8.12
C PRO A 61 2.33 -7.63 -6.98
N ALA A 62 1.93 -6.48 -6.44
CA ALA A 62 2.68 -5.82 -5.38
C ALA A 62 1.77 -5.02 -4.44
N LEU A 63 2.23 -4.86 -3.20
CA LEU A 63 1.63 -3.95 -2.22
C LEU A 63 2.45 -2.66 -2.14
N LEU A 64 1.78 -1.55 -1.86
CA LEU A 64 2.40 -0.27 -1.58
C LEU A 64 1.82 0.32 -0.29
N CYS A 65 2.69 0.53 0.70
CA CYS A 65 2.34 1.01 2.03
C CYS A 65 2.83 2.46 2.20
N LEU A 66 1.93 3.43 2.08
CA LEU A 66 2.25 4.86 2.18
C LEU A 66 1.68 5.46 3.46
N ASP A 67 2.46 6.33 4.09
CA ASP A 67 1.97 7.19 5.16
C ASP A 67 1.16 8.37 4.60
N GLU A 68 0.72 9.29 5.44
CA GLU A 68 -0.04 10.47 5.04
C GLU A 68 0.83 11.67 4.62
N THR A 69 2.15 11.60 4.72
CA THR A 69 3.00 12.81 4.65
C THR A 69 3.62 13.06 3.28
N LYS A 70 3.85 12.00 2.49
CA LYS A 70 4.56 12.09 1.21
C LYS A 70 3.67 11.79 0.02
N GLU A 71 3.75 12.66 -0.97
CA GLU A 71 3.14 12.43 -2.27
C GLU A 71 3.86 11.29 -3.00
N LEU A 72 3.09 10.49 -3.74
CA LEU A 72 3.61 9.57 -4.74
C LEU A 72 3.27 10.10 -6.12
N VAL A 73 4.28 10.42 -6.91
CA VAL A 73 4.08 10.97 -8.26
C VAL A 73 4.21 9.83 -9.28
N PRO A 74 3.16 9.46 -10.01
CA PRO A 74 3.28 8.55 -11.14
C PRO A 74 4.04 9.24 -12.27
N GLU A 75 5.17 8.68 -12.69
CA GLU A 75 5.97 9.19 -13.80
C GLU A 75 5.59 8.46 -15.10
N HIS A 76 5.40 7.14 -15.00
CA HIS A 76 4.89 6.31 -16.08
C HIS A 76 4.04 5.18 -15.51
N VAL A 77 2.88 4.90 -16.11
CA VAL A 77 2.00 3.80 -15.70
C VAL A 77 1.44 3.11 -16.94
N SER A 78 1.40 1.78 -16.92
CA SER A 78 0.89 0.98 -18.03
C SER A 78 0.06 -0.19 -17.51
N GLY A 79 -1.17 -0.31 -18.02
CA GLY A 79 -2.09 -1.43 -17.72
C GLY A 79 -2.40 -1.61 -16.24
N LEU A 80 -2.39 -0.53 -15.46
CA LEU A 80 -2.44 -0.61 -14.00
C LEU A 80 -3.87 -0.88 -13.52
N LYS A 81 -4.05 -1.99 -12.81
CA LYS A 81 -5.27 -2.32 -12.05
C LYS A 81 -4.91 -2.40 -10.59
N ALA A 82 -5.55 -1.58 -9.76
CA ALA A 82 -5.22 -1.52 -8.34
C ALA A 82 -6.44 -1.35 -7.43
N HIS A 83 -6.25 -1.73 -6.18
CA HIS A 83 -7.22 -1.59 -5.10
C HIS A 83 -6.57 -0.79 -3.98
N GLY A 84 -7.30 0.16 -3.39
CA GLY A 84 -6.81 1.01 -2.31
C GLY A 84 -7.66 0.90 -1.06
N LEU A 85 -7.00 0.77 0.07
CA LEU A 85 -7.57 0.96 1.41
C LEU A 85 -6.96 2.20 2.04
N PHE A 86 -7.81 3.17 2.36
CA PHE A 86 -7.46 4.45 2.96
C PHE A 86 -7.98 4.44 4.40
N PHE A 87 -7.09 4.53 5.38
CA PHE A 87 -7.49 4.36 6.79
C PHE A 87 -6.84 5.36 7.72
N HIS A 88 -7.60 5.77 8.74
CA HIS A 88 -7.08 6.55 9.85
C HIS A 88 -6.48 5.60 10.90
N PRO A 89 -5.40 5.97 11.61
CA PRO A 89 -4.80 5.12 12.65
C PRO A 89 -5.78 4.69 13.75
N GLN A 90 -6.83 5.48 14.00
CA GLN A 90 -7.91 5.14 14.94
C GLN A 90 -8.67 3.85 14.60
N LEU A 91 -8.62 3.40 13.34
CA LEU A 91 -9.18 2.11 12.94
C LEU A 91 -8.48 0.94 13.65
N ILE A 92 -7.20 1.08 13.96
CA ILE A 92 -6.39 0.07 14.64
C ILE A 92 -6.56 0.24 16.15
N ASN A 93 -6.34 1.42 16.68
CA ASN A 93 -6.55 1.71 18.10
C ASN A 93 -7.08 3.13 18.25
N THR A 94 -8.20 3.32 18.94
CA THR A 94 -8.88 4.61 19.04
C THR A 94 -8.03 5.70 19.73
N ARG A 95 -6.98 5.31 20.44
CA ARG A 95 -6.01 6.21 21.09
C ARG A 95 -4.94 6.74 20.12
N PHE A 96 -4.86 6.21 18.90
CA PHE A 96 -3.83 6.62 17.95
C PHE A 96 -4.16 7.90 17.19
N SER A 97 -3.12 8.69 16.96
CA SER A 97 -3.06 9.86 16.10
C SER A 97 -1.83 9.75 15.18
N PHE A 98 -1.75 10.58 14.14
CA PHE A 98 -0.55 10.62 13.29
C PHE A 98 0.73 11.01 14.05
N GLU A 99 0.59 11.78 15.14
CA GLU A 99 1.69 12.22 15.98
C GLU A 99 2.19 11.09 16.88
N ASN A 100 1.30 10.48 17.68
CA ASN A 100 1.72 9.54 18.72
C ASN A 100 2.17 8.16 18.17
N ILE A 101 1.82 7.81 16.93
CA ILE A 101 2.35 6.60 16.29
C ILE A 101 3.81 6.77 15.84
N ARG A 102 4.27 8.01 15.62
CA ARG A 102 5.66 8.32 15.25
C ARG A 102 6.53 8.59 16.47
N THR A 103 5.97 9.30 17.44
CA THR A 103 6.62 9.61 18.71
C THR A 103 5.74 9.13 19.86
N PRO A 104 5.74 7.81 20.16
CA PRO A 104 4.96 7.27 21.28
C PRO A 104 5.36 7.89 22.60
N ASP A 105 4.38 8.46 23.30
CA ASP A 105 4.55 9.03 24.63
C ASP A 105 4.09 8.06 25.74
N GLU A 106 4.09 8.53 26.98
CA GLU A 106 3.69 7.75 28.15
C GLU A 106 2.18 7.45 28.20
N THR A 107 1.36 8.12 27.38
CA THR A 107 -0.08 7.86 27.31
C THR A 107 -0.39 6.54 26.62
N LEU A 108 0.52 6.00 25.80
CA LEU A 108 0.39 4.69 25.19
C LEU A 108 0.95 3.60 26.11
N SER A 109 0.11 2.65 26.52
CA SER A 109 0.50 1.63 27.50
C SER A 109 0.06 0.22 27.07
N GLY A 110 0.76 -0.80 27.55
CA GLY A 110 0.39 -2.21 27.33
C GLY A 110 0.18 -2.55 25.85
N THR A 111 -1.05 -2.93 25.52
CA THR A 111 -1.46 -3.34 24.17
C THR A 111 -1.43 -2.19 23.16
N ASP A 112 -1.59 -0.93 23.58
CA ASP A 112 -1.48 0.22 22.67
C ASP A 112 -0.11 0.23 21.98
N ARG A 113 0.96 -0.06 22.73
CA ARG A 113 2.32 -0.09 22.16
C ARG A 113 2.54 -1.30 21.27
N GLN A 114 1.82 -2.39 21.50
CA GLN A 114 1.87 -3.58 20.64
C GLN A 114 1.17 -3.31 19.30
N ASP A 115 0.05 -2.60 19.32
CA ASP A 115 -0.70 -2.23 18.11
C ASP A 115 0.10 -1.34 17.15
N LEU A 116 1.09 -0.58 17.65
CA LEU A 116 2.01 0.22 16.82
C LEU A 116 2.75 -0.63 15.78
N TRP A 117 2.91 -1.93 16.04
CA TRP A 117 3.54 -2.87 15.13
C TRP A 117 2.89 -2.90 13.75
N CYS A 118 1.57 -2.65 13.69
CA CYS A 118 0.81 -2.60 12.44
C CYS A 118 1.27 -1.50 11.47
N PHE A 119 1.90 -0.44 11.97
CA PHE A 119 2.33 0.70 11.14
C PHE A 119 3.74 0.55 10.58
N ARG A 120 4.51 -0.48 10.98
CA ARG A 120 5.90 -0.63 10.53
C ARG A 120 6.06 -0.61 9.01
N PRO A 121 5.23 -1.31 8.20
CA PRO A 121 5.35 -1.25 6.73
C PRO A 121 5.13 0.15 6.16
N PHE A 122 4.36 0.99 6.85
CA PHE A 122 3.97 2.33 6.39
C PHE A 122 4.93 3.43 6.85
N LEU A 123 5.52 3.30 8.05
CA LEU A 123 6.37 4.33 8.64
C LEU A 123 7.87 4.05 8.47
N HIS A 124 8.25 2.79 8.28
CA HIS A 124 9.64 2.45 8.10
C HIS A 124 10.17 2.98 6.76
N ARG A 125 11.28 3.72 6.77
CA ARG A 125 11.93 4.29 5.57
C ARG A 125 13.45 4.28 5.76
N GLU A 126 14.07 3.10 5.64
CA GLU A 126 15.53 2.98 5.49
C GLU A 126 15.92 3.11 4.01
N ALA A 127 17.19 3.43 3.74
CA ALA A 127 17.68 3.71 2.39
C ALA A 127 17.34 2.58 1.41
N GLY A 128 16.38 2.83 0.52
CA GLY A 128 15.92 1.89 -0.51
C GLY A 128 14.49 1.35 -0.36
N TYR A 129 13.85 1.52 0.80
CA TYR A 129 12.46 1.08 1.00
C TYR A 129 11.48 2.26 0.92
N PHE A 130 10.64 2.23 -0.11
CA PHE A 130 9.63 3.25 -0.43
C PHE A 130 8.20 2.82 -0.05
N GLY A 131 8.06 1.73 0.72
CA GLY A 131 6.76 1.14 1.05
C GLY A 131 6.33 0.01 0.12
N GLN A 132 7.12 -0.31 -0.91
CA GLN A 132 6.83 -1.36 -1.88
C GLN A 132 7.14 -2.75 -1.33
N LEU A 133 6.22 -3.69 -1.55
CA LEU A 133 6.35 -5.08 -1.13
C LEU A 133 5.95 -5.98 -2.31
N PRO A 134 6.90 -6.65 -2.98
CA PRO A 134 6.56 -7.66 -3.97
C PRO A 134 5.80 -8.80 -3.28
N VAL A 135 4.82 -9.39 -3.97
CA VAL A 135 4.08 -10.54 -3.44
C VAL A 135 4.11 -11.69 -4.42
N ASP A 136 4.35 -12.91 -3.91
CA ASP A 136 4.26 -14.11 -4.73
C ASP A 136 2.79 -14.39 -5.14
N PRO A 137 2.55 -15.17 -6.20
CA PRO A 137 1.18 -15.42 -6.70
C PRO A 137 0.21 -16.01 -5.68
N ALA A 138 0.68 -16.82 -4.72
CA ALA A 138 -0.20 -17.40 -3.69
C ALA A 138 -0.59 -16.34 -2.65
N THR A 139 0.37 -15.52 -2.22
CA THR A 139 0.12 -14.38 -1.33
C THR A 139 -0.76 -13.33 -2.01
N ALA A 140 -0.53 -13.01 -3.29
CA ALA A 140 -1.33 -12.07 -4.06
C ALA A 140 -2.82 -12.46 -4.09
N ARG A 141 -3.14 -13.74 -4.32
CA ARG A 141 -4.54 -14.23 -4.27
C ARG A 141 -5.18 -14.03 -2.89
N ARG A 142 -4.41 -14.25 -1.81
CA ARG A 142 -4.91 -14.03 -0.45
C ARG A 142 -5.17 -12.54 -0.17
N VAL A 143 -4.24 -11.67 -0.58
CA VAL A 143 -4.39 -10.21 -0.47
C VAL A 143 -5.63 -9.75 -1.24
N ALA A 144 -5.78 -10.15 -2.50
CA ALA A 144 -6.95 -9.82 -3.33
C ALA A 144 -8.27 -10.24 -2.65
N GLY A 145 -8.33 -11.47 -2.13
CA GLY A 145 -9.50 -11.97 -1.41
C GLY A 145 -9.85 -11.15 -0.15
N LEU A 146 -8.84 -10.68 0.59
CA LEU A 146 -9.05 -9.81 1.75
C LEU A 146 -9.56 -8.42 1.36
N PHE A 147 -9.02 -7.82 0.31
CA PHE A 147 -9.50 -6.54 -0.24
C PHE A 147 -10.97 -6.65 -0.68
N GLU A 148 -11.31 -7.70 -1.43
CA GLU A 148 -12.70 -7.93 -1.88
C GLU A 148 -13.65 -8.21 -0.71
N THR A 149 -13.20 -8.96 0.30
CA THR A 149 -14.00 -9.19 1.51
C THR A 149 -14.28 -7.90 2.26
N ILE A 150 -13.26 -7.03 2.43
CA ILE A 150 -13.41 -5.71 3.06
C ILE A 150 -14.38 -4.83 2.26
N ASN A 151 -14.22 -4.78 0.94
CA ASN A 151 -15.11 -4.05 0.04
C ASN A 151 -16.57 -4.53 0.18
N HIS A 152 -16.79 -5.84 0.15
CA HIS A 152 -18.11 -6.44 0.30
C HIS A 152 -18.74 -6.09 1.66
N LEU A 153 -17.99 -6.22 2.77
CA LEU A 153 -18.50 -5.91 4.10
C LEU A 153 -18.87 -4.42 4.26
N CYS A 154 -18.04 -3.51 3.74
CA CYS A 154 -18.30 -2.07 3.75
C CYS A 154 -19.52 -1.68 2.89
N SER A 155 -19.78 -2.42 1.82
CA SER A 155 -20.86 -2.14 0.86
C SER A 155 -22.19 -2.78 1.25
N ALA A 156 -22.19 -4.09 1.55
CA ALA A 156 -23.39 -4.84 1.91
C ALA A 156 -23.86 -4.56 3.34
N GLN A 157 -22.92 -4.20 4.23
CA GLN A 157 -23.17 -3.87 5.63
C GLN A 157 -24.08 -4.88 6.34
N PRO A 158 -23.74 -6.18 6.34
CA PRO A 158 -24.48 -7.18 7.10
C PRO A 158 -24.42 -6.88 8.61
N ASP A 159 -25.14 -7.67 9.40
CA ASP A 159 -25.05 -7.57 10.85
C ASP A 159 -23.60 -7.69 11.35
N HIS A 160 -23.23 -6.86 12.32
CA HIS A 160 -21.87 -6.69 12.84
C HIS A 160 -20.79 -6.35 11.78
N TRP A 161 -21.15 -5.77 10.62
CA TRP A 161 -20.16 -5.39 9.59
C TRP A 161 -18.97 -4.58 10.11
N PRO A 162 -19.09 -3.65 11.11
CA PRO A 162 -17.92 -2.91 11.57
C PRO A 162 -16.87 -3.83 12.20
N CYS A 163 -17.31 -4.77 13.05
CA CYS A 163 -16.41 -5.72 13.70
C CYS A 163 -15.81 -6.69 12.69
N ARG A 164 -16.60 -7.16 11.73
CA ARG A 164 -16.15 -8.08 10.68
C ARG A 164 -15.12 -7.41 9.76
N THR A 165 -15.41 -6.19 9.29
CA THR A 165 -14.47 -5.42 8.46
C THR A 165 -13.17 -5.18 9.22
N ARG A 166 -13.25 -4.77 10.48
CA ARG A 166 -12.07 -4.54 11.33
C ARG A 166 -11.25 -5.82 11.48
N SER A 167 -11.88 -6.97 11.71
CA SER A 167 -11.18 -8.26 11.80
C SER A 167 -10.45 -8.63 10.50
N CYS A 168 -11.11 -8.50 9.35
CA CYS A 168 -10.48 -8.76 8.04
C CYS A 168 -9.34 -7.78 7.75
N PHE A 169 -9.50 -6.51 8.15
CA PHE A 169 -8.46 -5.51 8.01
C PHE A 169 -7.22 -5.82 8.87
N PHE A 170 -7.39 -6.29 10.11
CA PHE A 170 -6.27 -6.75 10.94
C PHE A 170 -5.56 -7.96 10.33
N GLU A 171 -6.30 -8.92 9.78
CA GLU A 171 -5.70 -10.06 9.08
C GLU A 171 -4.82 -9.59 7.92
N LEU A 172 -5.30 -8.62 7.13
CA LEU A 172 -4.55 -8.02 6.04
C LEU A 172 -3.29 -7.30 6.55
N LEU A 173 -3.39 -6.50 7.61
CA LEU A 173 -2.24 -5.80 8.18
C LEU A 173 -1.17 -6.76 8.71
N PHE A 174 -1.55 -7.85 9.38
CA PHE A 174 -0.60 -8.86 9.85
C PHE A 174 0.04 -9.62 8.69
N LEU A 175 -0.71 -9.86 7.61
CA LEU A 175 -0.14 -10.43 6.39
C LEU A 175 0.91 -9.49 5.78
N VAL A 176 0.59 -8.20 5.64
CA VAL A 176 1.49 -7.16 5.12
C VAL A 176 2.76 -7.05 5.97
N GLU A 177 2.61 -7.03 7.30
CA GLU A 177 3.75 -6.95 8.22
C GLU A 177 4.67 -8.16 8.09
N ARG A 178 4.10 -9.36 7.94
CA ARG A 178 4.88 -10.59 7.75
C ARG A 178 5.69 -10.56 6.45
N ILE A 179 5.11 -10.04 5.36
CA ILE A 179 5.81 -9.87 4.07
C ILE A 179 6.97 -8.88 4.27
N PHE A 180 6.68 -7.71 4.85
CA PHE A 180 7.69 -6.69 5.15
C PHE A 180 8.85 -7.21 6.02
N SER A 181 8.55 -7.97 7.06
CA SER A 181 9.57 -8.56 7.94
C SER A 181 10.38 -9.69 7.29
N ALA A 182 9.85 -10.34 6.24
CA ALA A 182 10.60 -11.30 5.43
C ALA A 182 11.55 -10.58 4.45
N GLU A 183 11.06 -9.57 3.74
CA GLU A 183 11.83 -8.79 2.74
C GLU A 183 13.07 -8.10 3.34
N LYS A 184 12.92 -7.57 4.57
CA LYS A 184 14.06 -7.00 5.30
C LYS A 184 15.21 -7.98 5.54
N LYS A 185 14.95 -9.28 5.56
CA LYS A 185 15.97 -10.31 5.76
C LYS A 185 16.66 -10.68 4.45
N THR A 186 16.01 -10.47 3.32
CA THR A 186 16.51 -10.80 1.98
C THR A 186 17.28 -9.66 1.31
N GLY A 187 17.08 -8.40 1.75
CA GLY A 187 17.95 -7.27 1.41
C GLY A 187 18.10 -7.05 -0.10
N GLU A 188 17.04 -6.59 -0.77
CA GLU A 188 17.11 -6.32 -2.22
C GLU A 188 17.55 -4.90 -2.59
N MET A 189 18.23 -4.85 -3.75
CA MET A 189 19.05 -3.77 -4.29
C MET A 189 18.32 -2.44 -4.47
N VAL A 190 18.94 -1.40 -3.92
CA VAL A 190 18.52 -0.01 -4.04
C VAL A 190 18.85 0.53 -5.44
N PHE A 191 17.84 0.71 -6.30
CA PHE A 191 17.97 1.39 -7.60
C PHE A 191 18.39 2.87 -7.48
N ALA A 192 18.35 3.45 -6.26
CA ALA A 192 18.61 4.87 -6.04
C ALA A 192 20.03 5.32 -6.44
N ASN A 193 21.01 4.40 -6.44
CA ASN A 193 22.40 4.69 -6.78
C ASN A 193 22.78 4.35 -8.24
N LEU A 194 21.82 3.96 -9.07
CA LEU A 194 22.09 3.64 -10.47
C LEU A 194 22.25 4.91 -11.29
N SER A 195 23.20 4.89 -12.22
CA SER A 195 23.39 5.99 -13.17
C SER A 195 22.14 6.14 -14.05
N PRO A 196 21.86 7.35 -14.58
CA PRO A 196 20.71 7.60 -15.45
C PRO A 196 20.61 6.58 -16.60
N GLU A 197 21.74 6.20 -17.18
CA GLU A 197 21.82 5.25 -18.30
C GLU A 197 21.36 3.85 -17.86
N ILE A 198 21.74 3.39 -16.67
CA ILE A 198 21.28 2.11 -16.15
C ILE A 198 19.77 2.17 -15.81
N LYS A 199 19.27 3.32 -15.34
CA LYS A 199 17.82 3.51 -15.10
C LYS A 199 17.03 3.40 -16.41
N GLU A 200 17.53 3.98 -17.50
CA GLU A 200 16.90 3.87 -18.83
C GLU A 200 16.91 2.43 -19.37
N ILE A 201 18.02 1.71 -19.20
CA ILE A 201 18.11 0.29 -19.58
C ILE A 201 17.11 -0.55 -18.78
N ILE A 202 17.06 -0.37 -17.45
CA ILE A 202 16.11 -1.09 -16.60
C ILE A 202 14.66 -0.73 -16.94
N HIS A 203 14.40 0.55 -17.24
CA HIS A 203 13.11 1.01 -17.69
C HIS A 203 12.70 0.32 -19.00
N TYR A 204 13.61 0.25 -19.98
CA TYR A 204 13.37 -0.46 -21.24
C TYR A 204 13.11 -1.96 -21.01
N LEU A 205 13.90 -2.61 -20.15
CA LEU A 205 13.70 -4.00 -19.78
C LEU A 205 12.33 -4.24 -19.12
N HIS A 206 11.90 -3.34 -18.24
CA HIS A 206 10.63 -3.45 -17.54
C HIS A 206 9.42 -3.21 -18.46
N ILE A 207 9.49 -2.25 -19.40
CA ILE A 207 8.42 -2.03 -20.38
C ILE A 207 8.31 -3.22 -21.34
N ASN A 208 9.44 -3.81 -21.74
CA ASN A 208 9.50 -4.82 -22.79
C ASN A 208 9.64 -6.25 -22.26
N TYR A 209 9.44 -6.49 -20.95
CA TYR A 209 9.74 -7.78 -20.32
C TYR A 209 9.00 -8.97 -20.95
N SER A 210 7.82 -8.71 -21.51
CA SER A 210 6.95 -9.68 -22.18
C SER A 210 7.45 -10.08 -23.58
N ASN A 211 8.41 -9.33 -24.13
CA ASN A 211 8.97 -9.52 -25.47
C ASN A 211 10.40 -10.07 -25.37
N PRO A 212 10.89 -10.82 -26.37
CA PRO A 212 12.30 -11.20 -26.44
C PRO A 212 13.16 -9.94 -26.60
N ILE A 213 14.03 -9.66 -25.64
CA ILE A 213 14.93 -8.50 -25.68
C ILE A 213 16.32 -8.95 -26.11
N THR A 214 16.92 -8.26 -27.08
CA THR A 214 18.28 -8.51 -27.55
C THR A 214 19.27 -7.46 -27.04
N ILE A 215 20.55 -7.83 -26.94
CA ILE A 215 21.62 -6.89 -26.55
C ILE A 215 21.71 -5.71 -27.52
N GLY A 216 21.46 -5.94 -28.81
CA GLY A 216 21.49 -4.89 -29.82
C GLY A 216 20.39 -3.83 -29.63
N GLU A 217 19.26 -4.20 -29.06
CA GLU A 217 18.20 -3.25 -28.71
C GLU A 217 18.57 -2.42 -27.47
N LEU A 218 19.16 -3.05 -26.46
CA LEU A 218 19.61 -2.36 -25.24
C LEU A 218 20.72 -1.33 -25.50
N THR A 219 21.56 -1.55 -26.51
CA THR A 219 22.61 -0.57 -26.91
C THR A 219 22.06 0.66 -27.64
N ARG A 220 20.76 0.71 -27.93
CA ARG A 220 20.07 1.81 -28.63
C ARG A 220 19.11 2.60 -27.72
N VAL A 221 18.97 2.16 -26.48
CA VAL A 221 18.30 2.87 -25.39
C VAL A 221 19.26 3.94 -24.90
#